data_AF-A0A3A5Z8Y9-F1
#
_entry.id   AF-A0A3A5Z8Y9-F1
#
_cell.length_a   1.000
_cell.length_b   1.000
_cell.length_c   1.000
_cell.angle_alpha   90.00
_cell.angle_beta   90.00
_cell.angle_gamma   90.00
#
_symmetry.space_group_name_H-M   'P 1'
#
loop_
_entity.id
_entity.type
_entity.pdbx_description
1 polymer ?
#
loop_
_entity_poly.entity_id
_entity_poly.type
_entity_poly.pdbx_seq_one_letter_code
_entity_poly.pdbx_strand_id
1 'polypeptide(L)'
;MVYENGVQKLLLTDEGYVTLSDNKYHYYLKDHQGNNRVVINQSGTVEETNHYYPFGGVFASAGNVQPYKYNGKEYDGKKGLNWYDYGARMYDAALGRFMTVDPLAEKYYPMSPYGYCLNNPIKFIDADGRLPRIYIERKGFGHAFVTVGNGDNTIVYTYGRYGELGKDKSSARNTSPTGEGVLIKLTGRDAISFIQDQMLANEAVGYEFTKGSDELVSKHFDKQLNNSNKIPQKGKYAGKENAKVIDEYNLFINNCATTSIKGIQEGVKKDLDLKDSKAPASLGDRLKVMSKEDEHSIRRITYNEIKKEFNLHGAGTKW
;
A
#
# COMPACT_ATOMS: atom_id res chain seq x y z
N MET A 1 -9.48 -13.24 -8.52
CA MET A 1 -10.39 -14.09 -9.31
C MET A 1 -11.53 -13.22 -9.82
N VAL A 2 -11.86 -13.32 -11.10
CA VAL A 2 -12.86 -12.49 -11.80
C VAL A 2 -14.11 -13.33 -12.05
N TYR A 3 -15.26 -12.72 -11.77
CA TYR A 3 -16.58 -13.32 -11.99
C TYR A 3 -17.36 -12.50 -13.02
N GLU A 4 -18.03 -13.18 -13.93
CA GLU A 4 -18.99 -12.57 -14.86
C GLU A 4 -20.34 -13.25 -14.69
N ASN A 5 -21.40 -12.48 -14.41
CA ASN A 5 -22.76 -12.99 -14.20
C ASN A 5 -22.84 -14.13 -13.15
N GLY A 6 -22.02 -14.04 -12.09
CA GLY A 6 -21.98 -15.04 -11.02
C GLY A 6 -21.13 -16.28 -11.34
N VAL A 7 -20.51 -16.37 -12.51
CA VAL A 7 -19.66 -17.49 -12.92
C VAL A 7 -18.18 -17.09 -12.86
N GLN A 8 -17.34 -17.96 -12.29
CA GLN A 8 -15.89 -17.76 -12.27
C GLN A 8 -15.32 -17.86 -13.70
N LYS A 9 -14.60 -16.81 -14.12
CA LYS A 9 -14.09 -16.67 -15.49
C LYS A 9 -12.57 -16.73 -15.54
N LEU A 10 -11.91 -15.91 -14.74
CA LEU A 10 -10.45 -15.77 -14.74
C LEU A 10 -9.87 -15.88 -13.33
N LEU A 11 -8.75 -16.57 -13.19
CA LEU A 11 -7.90 -16.48 -12.01
C LEU A 11 -6.66 -15.65 -12.36
N LEU A 12 -6.62 -14.42 -11.86
CA LEU A 12 -5.47 -13.52 -12.03
C LEU A 12 -4.31 -13.95 -11.13
N THR A 13 -3.10 -13.74 -11.63
CA THR A 13 -1.82 -14.01 -10.95
C THR A 13 -0.84 -12.88 -11.24
N ASP A 14 0.29 -12.84 -10.53
CA ASP A 14 1.31 -11.82 -10.74
C ASP A 14 1.85 -11.82 -12.19
N GLU A 15 1.99 -13.00 -12.78
CA GLU A 15 2.64 -13.21 -14.08
C GLU A 15 1.66 -13.32 -15.25
N GLY A 16 0.34 -13.24 -15.01
CA GLY A 16 -0.63 -13.63 -16.01
C GLY A 16 -2.02 -13.95 -15.46
N TYR A 17 -2.73 -14.84 -16.14
CA TYR A 17 -4.02 -15.35 -15.69
C TYR A 17 -4.32 -16.74 -16.21
N VAL A 18 -5.20 -17.44 -15.50
CA VAL A 18 -5.78 -18.71 -15.95
C VAL A 18 -7.21 -18.47 -16.41
N THR A 19 -7.53 -18.94 -17.60
CA THR A 19 -8.90 -19.03 -18.09
C THR A 19 -9.53 -20.31 -17.52
N LEU A 20 -10.58 -20.18 -16.71
CA LEU A 20 -11.13 -21.32 -15.97
C LEU A 20 -12.02 -22.24 -16.82
N SER A 21 -12.46 -21.78 -18.00
CA SER A 21 -13.25 -22.61 -18.92
C SER A 21 -12.43 -23.69 -19.61
N ASP A 22 -11.13 -23.46 -19.82
CA ASP A 22 -10.22 -24.40 -20.49
C ASP A 22 -8.94 -24.69 -19.70
N ASN A 23 -8.80 -24.13 -18.50
CA ASN A 23 -7.66 -24.26 -17.60
C ASN A 23 -6.32 -23.87 -18.23
N LYS A 24 -6.32 -22.98 -19.22
CA LYS A 24 -5.09 -22.49 -19.85
C LYS A 24 -4.56 -21.26 -19.15
N TYR A 25 -3.24 -21.23 -18.99
CA TYR A 25 -2.51 -20.08 -18.47
C TYR A 25 -2.06 -19.17 -19.62
N HIS A 26 -2.12 -17.88 -19.38
CA HIS A 26 -1.71 -16.83 -20.29
C HIS A 26 -0.72 -15.93 -19.54
N TYR A 27 0.44 -15.67 -20.13
CA TYR A 27 1.53 -14.92 -19.49
C TYR A 27 1.57 -13.48 -19.98
N TYR A 28 1.85 -12.56 -19.07
CA TYR A 28 2.10 -11.16 -19.38
C TYR A 28 3.59 -10.90 -19.55
N LEU A 29 3.99 -10.38 -20.71
CA LEU A 29 5.31 -9.81 -20.92
C LEU A 29 5.23 -8.30 -20.71
N LYS A 30 5.79 -7.85 -19.60
CA LYS A 30 5.68 -6.46 -19.14
C LYS A 30 6.95 -5.67 -19.46
N ASP A 31 6.79 -4.36 -19.67
CA ASP A 31 7.95 -3.46 -19.73
C ASP A 31 8.41 -3.03 -18.32
N HIS A 32 9.45 -2.19 -18.25
CA HIS A 32 10.01 -1.69 -16.98
C HIS A 32 9.01 -0.94 -16.08
N GLN A 33 7.86 -0.51 -16.60
CA GLN A 33 6.80 0.16 -15.83
C GLN A 33 5.64 -0.77 -15.47
N GLY A 34 5.80 -2.07 -15.75
CA GLY A 34 4.74 -3.05 -15.54
C GLY A 34 3.62 -2.99 -16.59
N ASN A 35 3.80 -2.26 -17.69
CA ASN A 35 2.77 -2.21 -18.75
C ASN A 35 2.74 -3.55 -19.48
N ASN A 36 1.56 -4.13 -19.68
CA ASN A 36 1.42 -5.39 -20.40
C ASN A 36 1.65 -5.18 -21.91
N ARG A 37 2.83 -5.53 -22.41
CA ARG A 37 3.21 -5.32 -23.82
C ARG A 37 2.77 -6.45 -24.72
N VAL A 38 2.82 -7.68 -24.20
CA VAL A 38 2.47 -8.89 -24.96
C VAL A 38 1.79 -9.89 -24.03
N VAL A 39 0.70 -10.48 -24.49
CA VAL A 39 0.11 -11.68 -23.88
C VAL A 39 0.48 -12.88 -24.73
N ILE A 40 1.03 -13.91 -24.10
CA ILE A 40 1.36 -15.18 -24.75
C ILE A 40 0.64 -16.34 -24.06
N ASN A 41 0.25 -17.36 -24.81
CA ASN A 41 -0.27 -18.59 -24.22
C ASN A 41 0.86 -19.51 -23.70
N GLN A 42 0.49 -20.60 -23.02
CA GLN A 42 1.40 -21.66 -22.55
C GLN A 42 2.32 -22.26 -23.62
N SER A 43 1.97 -22.17 -24.90
CA SER A 43 2.79 -22.65 -26.01
C SER A 43 3.71 -21.58 -26.59
N GLY A 44 3.74 -20.38 -26.00
CA GLY A 44 4.56 -19.24 -26.45
C GLY A 44 4.00 -18.51 -27.68
N THR A 45 2.76 -18.77 -28.06
CA THR A 45 2.12 -18.05 -29.17
C THR A 45 1.61 -16.70 -28.67
N VAL A 46 1.83 -15.64 -29.45
CA VAL A 46 1.35 -14.29 -29.17
C VAL A 46 -0.16 -14.21 -29.39
N GLU A 47 -0.89 -13.77 -28.37
CA GLU A 47 -2.34 -13.60 -28.39
C GLU A 47 -2.76 -12.12 -28.43
N GLU A 48 -1.94 -11.25 -27.83
CA GLU A 48 -2.18 -9.81 -27.80
C GLU A 48 -0.86 -9.04 -27.75
N THR A 49 -0.80 -7.89 -28.43
CA THR A 49 0.30 -6.92 -28.30
C THR A 49 -0.27 -5.53 -28.06
N ASN A 50 0.39 -4.76 -27.18
CA ASN A 50 0.02 -3.39 -26.87
C ASN A 50 1.25 -2.48 -26.88
N HIS A 51 1.08 -1.31 -27.51
CA HIS A 51 2.09 -0.26 -27.56
C HIS A 51 1.50 1.05 -27.05
N TYR A 52 2.14 1.62 -26.02
CA TYR A 52 1.65 2.77 -25.29
C TYR A 52 2.51 4.01 -25.55
N TYR A 53 1.84 5.16 -25.68
CA TYR A 53 2.46 6.45 -25.45
C TYR A 53 2.87 6.58 -23.97
N PRO A 54 3.73 7.56 -23.62
CA PRO A 54 4.19 7.74 -22.24
C PRO A 54 3.08 7.86 -21.19
N PHE A 55 1.90 8.38 -21.56
CA PHE A 55 0.74 8.51 -20.67
C PHE A 55 -0.26 7.35 -20.81
N GLY A 56 0.13 6.23 -21.40
CA GLY A 56 -0.69 5.01 -21.45
C GLY A 56 -1.73 4.94 -22.56
N GLY A 57 -1.80 5.96 -23.42
CA GLY A 57 -2.63 5.92 -24.63
C GLY A 57 -2.10 4.87 -25.60
N VAL A 58 -2.95 3.99 -26.10
CA VAL A 58 -2.53 2.93 -27.03
C VAL A 58 -2.34 3.51 -28.43
N PHE A 59 -1.14 3.41 -29.00
CA PHE A 59 -0.85 3.88 -30.37
C PHE A 59 -0.81 2.76 -31.41
N ALA A 60 -0.60 1.53 -30.95
CA ALA A 60 -0.71 0.33 -31.77
C ALA A 60 -1.09 -0.85 -30.88
N SER A 61 -1.95 -1.73 -31.38
CA SER A 61 -2.27 -3.00 -30.71
C SER A 61 -2.70 -4.04 -31.73
N ALA A 62 -2.55 -5.31 -31.36
CA ALA A 62 -3.12 -6.43 -32.08
C ALA A 62 -3.71 -7.42 -31.08
N GLY A 63 -4.90 -7.96 -31.38
CA GLY A 63 -5.65 -8.78 -30.43
C GLY A 63 -6.26 -7.96 -29.28
N ASN A 64 -7.18 -8.59 -28.56
CA ASN A 64 -7.78 -8.03 -27.34
C ASN A 64 -8.43 -9.17 -26.55
N VAL A 65 -7.64 -9.88 -25.76
CA VAL A 65 -8.07 -11.12 -25.08
C VAL A 65 -8.42 -10.88 -23.60
N GLN A 66 -7.99 -9.74 -23.04
CA GLN A 66 -8.11 -9.45 -21.62
C GLN A 66 -8.05 -7.92 -21.36
N PRO A 67 -8.60 -7.40 -20.25
CA PRO A 67 -8.75 -5.95 -20.05
C PRO A 67 -7.58 -5.25 -19.33
N TYR A 68 -6.61 -5.95 -18.74
CA TYR A 68 -5.48 -5.36 -18.01
C TYR A 68 -4.33 -4.91 -18.94
N LYS A 69 -4.10 -3.61 -19.08
CA LYS A 69 -3.19 -3.04 -20.10
C LYS A 69 -2.05 -2.22 -19.46
N TYR A 70 -2.18 -0.90 -19.45
CA TYR A 70 -1.19 0.04 -18.93
C TYR A 70 -1.09 -0.03 -17.40
N ASN A 71 0.13 -0.06 -16.86
CA ASN A 71 0.44 -0.32 -15.44
C ASN A 71 -0.32 -1.50 -14.81
N GLY A 72 -0.71 -2.49 -15.62
CA GLY A 72 -1.54 -3.62 -15.16
C GLY A 72 -2.95 -3.23 -14.72
N LYS A 73 -3.43 -2.03 -15.08
CA LYS A 73 -4.77 -1.54 -14.75
C LYS A 73 -5.80 -1.98 -15.77
N GLU A 74 -7.01 -2.22 -15.28
CA GLU A 74 -8.14 -2.61 -16.11
C GLU A 74 -8.54 -1.44 -17.00
N TYR A 75 -8.61 -1.69 -18.30
CA TYR A 75 -9.01 -0.74 -19.31
C TYR A 75 -10.49 -0.93 -19.65
N ASP A 76 -11.29 0.09 -19.37
CA ASP A 76 -12.69 0.15 -19.77
C ASP A 76 -12.86 0.90 -21.09
N GLY A 77 -12.90 0.14 -22.19
CA GLY A 77 -13.19 0.64 -23.53
C GLY A 77 -14.69 0.69 -23.87
N LYS A 78 -15.60 0.34 -22.94
CA LYS A 78 -17.03 0.25 -23.26
C LYS A 78 -17.58 1.61 -23.66
N LYS A 79 -18.33 1.64 -24.75
CA LYS A 79 -18.97 2.85 -25.30
C LYS A 79 -17.98 4.01 -25.56
N GLY A 80 -16.70 3.72 -25.74
CA GLY A 80 -15.66 4.72 -25.98
C GLY A 80 -15.20 5.47 -24.74
N LEU A 81 -15.46 4.95 -23.52
CA LEU A 81 -14.98 5.56 -22.27
C LEU A 81 -13.45 5.65 -22.25
N ASN A 82 -12.78 4.57 -22.63
CA ASN A 82 -11.33 4.50 -22.85
C ASN A 82 -10.49 4.90 -21.61
N TRP A 83 -10.94 4.51 -20.42
CA TRP A 83 -10.30 4.85 -19.15
C TRP A 83 -9.66 3.65 -18.49
N TYR A 84 -8.70 3.93 -17.63
CA TYR A 84 -8.09 2.95 -16.75
C TYR A 84 -8.65 3.08 -15.33
N ASP A 85 -8.99 1.94 -14.73
CA ASP A 85 -9.37 1.87 -13.33
C ASP A 85 -8.11 1.72 -12.45
N TYR A 86 -7.70 2.82 -11.81
CA TYR A 86 -6.62 2.83 -10.81
C TYR A 86 -7.16 2.57 -9.39
N GLY A 87 -8.43 2.19 -9.25
CA GLY A 87 -9.13 1.90 -8.00
C GLY A 87 -9.60 3.17 -7.31
N ALA A 88 -8.68 4.06 -6.95
CA ALA A 88 -9.02 5.32 -6.28
C ALA A 88 -9.66 6.34 -7.22
N ARG A 89 -9.26 6.31 -8.50
CA ARG A 89 -9.57 7.31 -9.52
C ARG A 89 -9.62 6.63 -10.88
N MET A 90 -10.52 7.09 -11.73
CA MET A 90 -10.50 6.75 -13.16
C MET A 90 -9.47 7.62 -13.87
N TYR A 91 -8.64 7.02 -14.71
CA TYR A 91 -7.57 7.69 -15.43
C TYR A 91 -7.85 7.72 -16.93
N ASP A 92 -7.80 8.90 -17.52
CA ASP A 92 -7.89 9.07 -18.97
C ASP A 92 -6.49 9.25 -19.55
N ALA A 93 -6.06 8.23 -20.27
CA ALA A 93 -4.74 8.16 -20.88
C ALA A 93 -4.59 9.06 -22.12
N ALA A 94 -5.70 9.43 -22.78
CA ALA A 94 -5.67 10.38 -23.89
C ALA A 94 -5.43 11.81 -23.37
N LEU A 95 -5.99 12.13 -22.21
CA LEU A 95 -5.76 13.42 -21.52
C LEU A 95 -4.51 13.41 -20.64
N GLY A 96 -4.01 12.24 -20.26
CA GLY A 96 -2.89 12.07 -19.34
C GLY A 96 -3.22 12.49 -17.91
N ARG A 97 -4.48 12.38 -17.49
CA ARG A 97 -5.00 12.96 -16.23
C ARG A 97 -6.04 12.07 -15.58
N PHE A 98 -6.23 12.22 -14.28
CA PHE A 98 -7.36 11.61 -13.58
C PHE A 98 -8.66 12.36 -13.89
N MET A 99 -9.77 11.62 -13.93
CA MET A 99 -11.11 12.16 -14.23
C MET A 99 -11.82 12.71 -13.01
N THR A 100 -11.24 12.51 -11.83
CA THR A 100 -11.70 13.07 -10.57
C THR A 100 -10.56 13.82 -9.91
N VAL A 101 -10.91 14.86 -9.14
CA VAL A 101 -9.96 15.59 -8.31
C VAL A 101 -9.23 14.60 -7.41
N ASP A 102 -7.91 14.70 -7.38
CA ASP A 102 -7.07 14.04 -6.40
C ASP A 102 -7.60 14.41 -5.01
N PRO A 103 -7.99 13.44 -4.17
CA PRO A 103 -8.36 13.73 -2.77
C PRO A 103 -7.27 14.50 -2.01
N LEU A 104 -6.04 14.47 -2.52
CA LEU A 104 -4.86 15.15 -2.02
C LEU A 104 -4.52 16.45 -2.75
N ALA A 105 -5.37 16.94 -3.66
CA ALA A 105 -5.10 18.11 -4.49
C ALA A 105 -4.74 19.37 -3.68
N GLU A 106 -5.37 19.58 -2.52
CA GLU A 106 -5.07 20.69 -1.60
C GLU A 106 -3.63 20.65 -1.06
N LYS A 107 -2.94 19.51 -1.19
CA LYS A 107 -1.56 19.29 -0.70
C LYS A 107 -0.50 19.63 -1.75
N TYR A 108 -0.91 19.86 -3.01
CA TYR A 108 -0.02 20.15 -4.12
C TYR A 108 -0.45 21.46 -4.80
N TYR A 109 -0.35 22.58 -4.07
CA TYR A 109 -0.73 23.91 -4.55
C TYR A 109 -0.22 24.30 -5.96
N PRO A 110 1.04 24.00 -6.35
CA PRO A 110 1.51 24.35 -7.70
C PRO A 110 1.07 23.35 -8.78
N MET A 111 0.39 22.26 -8.41
CA MET A 111 0.03 21.18 -9.31
C MET A 111 -1.47 21.15 -9.61
N SER A 112 -1.77 20.58 -10.78
CA SER A 112 -3.16 20.33 -11.12
C SER A 112 -3.78 19.29 -10.18
N PRO A 113 -5.01 19.52 -9.68
CA PRO A 113 -5.79 18.54 -8.93
C PRO A 113 -6.05 17.24 -9.68
N TYR A 114 -5.82 17.20 -11.00
CA TYR A 114 -6.08 16.05 -11.85
C TYR A 114 -4.77 15.46 -12.42
N GLY A 115 -3.61 15.91 -11.91
CA GLY A 115 -2.32 15.52 -12.44
C GLY A 115 -2.02 14.03 -12.25
N TYR A 116 -1.40 13.41 -13.24
CA TYR A 116 -0.91 12.03 -13.17
C TYR A 116 0.62 12.03 -13.12
N CYS A 117 1.21 11.25 -12.19
CA CYS A 117 2.65 11.03 -12.10
C CYS A 117 3.53 12.30 -12.14
N LEU A 118 3.06 13.43 -11.59
CA LEU A 118 3.75 14.73 -11.66
C LEU A 118 4.11 15.16 -13.10
N ASN A 119 3.31 14.76 -14.10
CA ASN A 119 3.58 14.92 -15.54
C ASN A 119 4.87 14.23 -16.04
N ASN A 120 5.41 13.26 -15.28
CA ASN A 120 6.54 12.45 -15.70
C ASN A 120 6.22 10.94 -15.57
N PRO A 121 5.31 10.43 -16.40
CA PRO A 121 4.83 9.05 -16.33
C PRO A 121 5.85 8.02 -16.82
N ILE A 122 6.98 8.44 -17.39
CA ILE A 122 8.10 7.54 -17.74
C ILE A 122 8.88 7.17 -16.47
N LYS A 123 9.04 8.14 -15.56
CA LYS A 123 9.82 7.97 -14.33
C LYS A 123 8.99 7.49 -13.15
N PHE A 124 7.72 7.86 -13.09
CA PHE A 124 6.84 7.59 -11.96
C PHE A 124 5.65 6.74 -12.40
N ILE A 125 5.25 5.83 -11.52
CA ILE A 125 4.05 4.98 -11.66
C ILE A 125 3.20 5.28 -10.44
N ASP A 126 1.95 5.66 -10.67
CA ASP A 126 0.97 5.77 -9.60
C ASP A 126 0.26 4.42 -9.47
N ALA A 127 0.81 3.51 -8.65
CA ALA A 127 0.42 2.10 -8.65
C ALA A 127 -1.04 1.85 -8.22
N ASP A 128 -1.70 2.78 -7.53
CA ASP A 128 -3.10 2.65 -7.08
C ASP A 128 -3.80 4.02 -6.91
N GLY A 129 -3.22 5.09 -7.45
CA GLY A 129 -3.68 6.45 -7.21
C GLY A 129 -3.24 7.01 -5.85
N ARG A 130 -2.35 6.36 -5.08
CA ARG A 130 -2.08 6.64 -3.65
C ARG A 130 -0.62 6.33 -3.24
N LEU A 131 -0.30 6.52 -1.94
CA LEU A 131 1.08 6.59 -1.41
C LEU A 131 1.21 5.92 -0.02
N PRO A 132 2.33 5.22 0.26
CA PRO A 132 2.52 4.52 1.53
C PRO A 132 2.77 5.50 2.66
N ARG A 133 2.35 5.11 3.87
CA ARG A 133 2.48 5.93 5.07
C ARG A 133 3.08 5.16 6.22
N ILE A 134 3.85 5.84 7.05
CA ILE A 134 4.29 5.34 8.36
C ILE A 134 3.71 6.22 9.46
N TYR A 135 3.24 5.58 10.52
CA TYR A 135 2.68 6.25 11.69
C TYR A 135 3.55 5.97 12.90
N ILE A 136 3.83 7.03 13.67
CA ILE A 136 4.68 6.97 14.86
C ILE A 136 3.89 7.45 16.07
N GLU A 137 3.64 6.56 17.03
CA GLU A 137 3.06 6.90 18.33
C GLU A 137 4.06 7.67 19.19
N ARG A 138 3.56 8.68 19.91
CA ARG A 138 4.39 9.59 20.73
C ARG A 138 4.25 9.37 22.23
N LYS A 139 3.33 8.52 22.67
CA LYS A 139 3.16 8.17 24.09
C LYS A 139 3.98 6.93 24.48
N GLY A 140 4.50 6.95 25.70
CA GLY A 140 5.24 5.83 26.28
C GLY A 140 6.48 5.46 25.47
N PHE A 141 6.75 4.16 25.30
CA PHE A 141 7.87 3.66 24.48
C PHE A 141 7.65 3.88 22.97
N GLY A 142 6.47 4.37 22.57
CA GLY A 142 6.08 4.55 21.18
C GLY A 142 5.89 3.22 20.45
N HIS A 143 5.36 3.33 19.25
CA HIS A 143 5.16 2.23 18.31
C HIS A 143 5.13 2.80 16.90
N ALA A 144 5.52 1.97 15.94
CA ALA A 144 5.50 2.34 14.53
C ALA A 144 4.72 1.29 13.73
N PHE A 145 3.90 1.76 12.80
CA PHE A 145 3.17 0.90 11.88
C PHE A 145 3.05 1.54 10.50
N VAL A 146 2.79 0.72 9.50
CA VAL A 146 2.72 1.13 8.09
C VAL A 146 1.29 0.98 7.60
N THR A 147 0.86 1.89 6.74
CA THR A 147 -0.37 1.73 5.97
C THR A 147 -0.10 1.89 4.48
N VAL A 148 -0.94 1.22 3.72
CA VAL A 148 -1.06 1.31 2.26
C VAL A 148 -2.55 1.41 1.93
N GLY A 149 -2.88 2.00 0.79
CA GLY A 149 -4.25 2.33 0.43
C GLY A 149 -4.85 3.43 1.32
N ASN A 150 -6.04 3.92 0.96
CA ASN A 150 -6.75 4.99 1.67
C ASN A 150 -8.22 4.65 1.90
N GLY A 151 -8.83 5.31 2.88
CA GLY A 151 -10.25 5.14 3.23
C GLY A 151 -10.59 3.71 3.62
N ASP A 152 -11.67 3.17 3.05
CA ASP A 152 -12.16 1.81 3.35
C ASP A 152 -11.23 0.70 2.87
N ASN A 153 -10.35 0.99 1.90
CA ASN A 153 -9.39 0.03 1.36
C ASN A 153 -8.03 0.10 2.07
N THR A 154 -7.89 0.90 3.14
CA THR A 154 -6.64 0.97 3.89
C THR A 154 -6.31 -0.38 4.51
N ILE A 155 -5.06 -0.78 4.31
CA ILE A 155 -4.45 -1.93 4.97
C ILE A 155 -3.44 -1.39 5.99
N VAL A 156 -3.53 -1.90 7.21
CA VAL A 156 -2.53 -1.63 8.25
C VAL A 156 -1.63 -2.85 8.40
N TYR A 157 -0.32 -2.61 8.33
CA TYR A 157 0.71 -3.56 8.73
C TYR A 157 1.33 -3.09 10.04
N THR A 158 1.18 -3.90 11.09
CA THR A 158 1.70 -3.59 12.42
C THR A 158 2.45 -4.78 12.99
N TYR A 159 3.64 -4.54 13.55
CA TYR A 159 4.54 -5.57 14.04
C TYR A 159 4.89 -5.33 15.52
N GLY A 160 4.77 -6.35 16.36
CA GLY A 160 5.01 -6.19 17.79
C GLY A 160 4.85 -7.45 18.61
N ARG A 161 5.04 -7.31 19.92
CA ARG A 161 4.91 -8.41 20.91
C ARG A 161 3.47 -8.62 21.37
N TYR A 162 2.55 -8.70 20.41
CA TYR A 162 1.13 -8.83 20.72
C TYR A 162 0.77 -10.18 21.37
N GLY A 163 1.61 -11.21 21.15
CA GLY A 163 1.45 -12.56 21.68
C GLY A 163 1.63 -12.67 23.20
N GLU A 164 2.20 -11.67 23.88
CA GLU A 164 2.51 -11.74 25.32
C GLU A 164 1.66 -10.79 26.18
N LEU A 165 0.78 -10.05 25.52
CA LEU A 165 0.05 -8.93 26.11
C LEU A 165 -1.37 -9.32 26.50
N GLY A 166 -1.95 -8.63 27.50
CA GLY A 166 -3.39 -8.70 27.76
C GLY A 166 -4.20 -8.22 26.55
N LYS A 167 -5.47 -8.62 26.43
CA LYS A 167 -6.34 -8.33 25.27
C LYS A 167 -6.41 -6.82 24.93
N ASP A 168 -6.18 -5.94 25.89
CA ASP A 168 -6.32 -4.48 25.75
C ASP A 168 -4.97 -3.73 25.70
N LYS A 169 -3.84 -4.45 25.64
CA LYS A 169 -2.50 -3.82 25.69
C LYS A 169 -1.87 -3.75 24.30
N SER A 170 -1.27 -2.60 23.97
CA SER A 170 -0.44 -2.42 22.77
C SER A 170 0.97 -2.98 22.94
N SER A 171 1.63 -3.30 21.82
CA SER A 171 3.03 -3.77 21.75
C SER A 171 4.01 -2.90 22.56
N ALA A 172 3.74 -1.60 22.66
CA ALA A 172 4.52 -0.61 23.39
C ALA A 172 4.46 -0.73 24.93
N ARG A 173 3.50 -1.49 25.49
CA ARG A 173 3.27 -1.59 26.95
C ARG A 173 3.82 -2.89 27.59
N ASN A 174 4.57 -3.71 26.85
CA ASN A 174 5.24 -4.89 27.40
C ASN A 174 6.58 -4.49 28.05
N THR A 175 6.82 -4.91 29.29
CA THR A 175 8.03 -4.65 30.07
C THR A 175 9.19 -5.60 29.75
N SER A 176 8.91 -6.79 29.19
CA SER A 176 9.98 -7.64 28.64
C SER A 176 10.64 -6.92 27.47
N PRO A 177 11.97 -7.00 27.25
CA PRO A 177 12.63 -6.41 26.08
C PRO A 177 12.54 -7.29 24.82
N THR A 178 12.21 -8.57 24.98
CA THR A 178 12.10 -9.55 23.90
C THR A 178 10.76 -10.28 23.94
N GLY A 179 10.43 -11.01 22.87
CA GLY A 179 9.24 -11.85 22.80
C GLY A 179 8.89 -12.30 21.39
N GLU A 180 7.75 -12.95 21.21
CA GLU A 180 7.28 -13.32 19.86
C GLU A 180 7.06 -12.08 18.98
N GLY A 181 7.70 -12.04 17.82
CA GLY A 181 7.53 -11.03 16.79
C GLY A 181 6.28 -11.30 15.96
N VAL A 182 5.18 -10.66 16.31
CA VAL A 182 3.89 -10.85 15.65
C VAL A 182 3.66 -9.75 14.61
N LEU A 183 3.60 -10.13 13.34
CA LEU A 183 3.16 -9.27 12.24
C LEU A 183 1.65 -9.46 12.03
N ILE A 184 0.94 -8.34 11.86
CA ILE A 184 -0.52 -8.31 11.73
C ILE A 184 -0.89 -7.50 10.50
N LYS A 185 -1.81 -8.04 9.70
CA LYS A 185 -2.48 -7.35 8.58
C LYS A 185 -3.92 -7.05 8.96
N LEU A 186 -4.29 -5.78 9.05
CA LEU A 186 -5.68 -5.36 9.25
C LEU A 186 -6.21 -4.77 7.96
N THR A 187 -7.48 -5.00 7.65
CA THR A 187 -8.15 -4.47 6.46
C THR A 187 -9.54 -3.94 6.84
N GLY A 188 -10.12 -3.09 5.99
CA GLY A 188 -11.47 -2.57 6.19
C GLY A 188 -11.66 -1.89 7.54
N ARG A 189 -12.76 -2.21 8.23
CA ARG A 189 -13.11 -1.59 9.51
C ARG A 189 -12.07 -1.81 10.62
N ASP A 190 -11.39 -2.96 10.62
CA ASP A 190 -10.36 -3.25 11.64
C ASP A 190 -9.14 -2.33 11.46
N ALA A 191 -8.77 -2.04 10.20
CA ALA A 191 -7.69 -1.10 9.89
C ALA A 191 -8.06 0.33 10.32
N ILE A 192 -9.28 0.78 9.97
CA ILE A 192 -9.77 2.12 10.31
C ILE A 192 -9.85 2.30 11.83
N SER A 193 -10.44 1.33 12.55
CA SER A 193 -10.53 1.37 14.01
C SER A 193 -9.15 1.39 14.65
N PHE A 194 -8.19 0.61 14.14
CA PHE A 194 -6.84 0.60 14.66
C PHE A 194 -6.15 1.96 14.49
N ILE A 195 -6.25 2.58 13.31
CA ILE A 195 -5.69 3.91 13.04
C ILE A 195 -6.33 4.95 13.96
N GLN A 196 -7.66 4.93 14.08
CA GLN A 196 -8.40 5.83 14.98
C GLN A 196 -7.92 5.71 16.43
N ASP A 197 -7.79 4.47 16.93
CA ASP A 197 -7.28 4.21 18.28
C ASP A 197 -5.85 4.74 18.46
N GLN A 198 -4.96 4.50 17.50
CA GLN A 198 -3.57 4.97 17.60
C GLN A 198 -3.48 6.50 17.55
N MET A 199 -4.33 7.15 16.74
CA MET A 199 -4.40 8.61 16.68
C MET A 199 -4.92 9.20 17.99
N LEU A 200 -6.07 8.71 18.48
CA LEU A 200 -6.78 9.29 19.61
C LEU A 200 -6.11 8.96 20.96
N ALA A 201 -5.74 7.70 21.16
CA ALA A 201 -5.20 7.26 22.44
C ALA A 201 -3.70 7.53 22.55
N ASN A 202 -2.94 7.35 21.46
CA ASN A 202 -1.47 7.31 21.47
C ASN A 202 -0.80 8.49 20.73
N GLU A 203 -1.59 9.46 20.26
CA GLU A 203 -1.10 10.68 19.60
C GLU A 203 -0.15 10.38 18.43
N ALA A 204 -0.46 9.33 17.68
CA ALA A 204 0.38 8.96 16.55
C ALA A 204 0.37 10.04 15.46
N VAL A 205 1.50 10.13 14.76
CA VAL A 205 1.72 11.09 13.67
C VAL A 205 2.07 10.31 12.41
N GLY A 206 1.34 10.57 11.32
CA GLY A 206 1.56 9.96 10.02
C GLY A 206 2.57 10.73 9.17
N TYR A 207 3.36 10.01 8.39
CA TYR A 207 4.25 10.53 7.37
C TYR A 207 4.01 9.75 6.06
N GLU A 208 3.71 10.48 5.00
CA GLU A 208 3.37 9.99 3.66
C GLU A 208 4.59 10.10 2.74
N PHE A 209 4.92 9.03 2.03
CA PHE A 209 6.06 9.00 1.12
C PHE A 209 5.58 9.25 -0.31
N THR A 210 5.75 10.47 -0.81
CA THR A 210 5.14 10.95 -2.07
C THR A 210 5.75 10.39 -3.34
N LYS A 211 6.83 9.61 -3.21
CA LYS A 211 7.44 8.82 -4.29
C LYS A 211 7.54 7.34 -3.89
N GLY A 212 6.60 6.86 -3.08
CA GLY A 212 6.52 5.48 -2.62
C GLY A 212 5.54 4.62 -3.43
N SER A 213 5.69 3.30 -3.36
CA SER A 213 4.81 2.30 -3.99
C SER A 213 4.12 1.44 -2.95
N ASP A 214 2.79 1.55 -2.84
CA ASP A 214 1.96 0.71 -1.96
C ASP A 214 2.06 -0.78 -2.30
N GLU A 215 2.19 -1.12 -3.58
CA GLU A 215 2.32 -2.51 -4.05
C GLU A 215 3.60 -3.16 -3.52
N LEU A 216 4.74 -2.47 -3.63
CA LEU A 216 6.03 -2.99 -3.16
C LEU A 216 6.04 -3.14 -1.62
N VAL A 217 5.49 -2.16 -0.90
CA VAL A 217 5.34 -2.24 0.56
C VAL A 217 4.43 -3.42 0.95
N SER A 218 3.28 -3.57 0.30
CA SER A 218 2.33 -4.65 0.56
C SER A 218 2.97 -6.01 0.29
N LYS A 219 3.66 -6.16 -0.85
CA LYS A 219 4.35 -7.39 -1.24
C LYS A 219 5.41 -7.80 -0.23
N HIS A 220 6.13 -6.83 0.34
CA HIS A 220 7.12 -7.09 1.39
C HIS A 220 6.50 -7.70 2.65
N PHE A 221 5.42 -7.11 3.16
CA PHE A 221 4.77 -7.59 4.38
C PHE A 221 3.98 -8.89 4.15
N ASP A 222 3.26 -8.99 3.03
CA ASP A 222 2.50 -10.18 2.68
C ASP A 222 3.40 -11.40 2.49
N LYS A 223 4.60 -11.21 1.91
CA LYS A 223 5.62 -12.27 1.83
C LYS A 223 6.03 -12.76 3.21
N GLN A 224 6.22 -11.88 4.19
CA GLN A 224 6.58 -12.28 5.56
C GLN A 224 5.46 -13.04 6.25
N LEU A 225 4.20 -12.60 6.10
CA LEU A 225 3.03 -13.30 6.61
C LEU A 225 2.90 -14.70 6.01
N ASN A 226 3.03 -14.81 4.68
CA ASN A 226 2.87 -16.07 3.95
C ASN A 226 4.01 -17.07 4.24
N ASN A 227 5.18 -16.58 4.66
CA ASN A 227 6.32 -17.43 5.03
C ASN A 227 6.18 -18.06 6.43
N SER A 228 5.20 -17.64 7.24
CA SER A 228 4.97 -18.21 8.57
C SER A 228 3.58 -18.83 8.72
N ASN A 229 3.55 -20.04 9.25
CA ASN A 229 2.31 -20.71 9.65
C ASN A 229 2.02 -20.59 11.15
N LYS A 230 2.93 -19.98 11.93
CA LYS A 230 2.79 -19.89 13.39
C LYS A 230 1.83 -18.77 13.76
N ILE A 231 0.66 -19.11 14.30
CA ILE A 231 -0.34 -18.16 14.79
C ILE A 231 -0.09 -17.92 16.29
N PRO A 232 -0.13 -16.65 16.77
CA PRO A 232 0.03 -16.37 18.19
C PRO A 232 -1.08 -17.05 19.01
N GLN A 233 -0.72 -17.58 20.18
CA GLN A 233 -1.64 -18.35 21.04
C GLN A 233 -2.22 -17.52 22.20
N LYS A 234 -1.69 -16.31 22.42
CA LYS A 234 -2.03 -15.44 23.55
C LYS A 234 -2.19 -13.99 23.06
N GLY A 235 -2.85 -13.17 23.87
CA GLY A 235 -3.12 -11.75 23.60
C GLY A 235 -4.27 -11.45 22.63
N LYS A 236 -4.39 -10.18 22.23
CA LYS A 236 -5.53 -9.66 21.44
C LYS A 236 -5.77 -10.42 20.13
N TYR A 237 -4.69 -10.89 19.52
CA TYR A 237 -4.71 -11.55 18.21
C TYR A 237 -4.53 -13.07 18.30
N ALA A 238 -4.71 -13.67 19.48
CA ALA A 238 -4.65 -15.11 19.66
C ALA A 238 -5.60 -15.85 18.70
N GLY A 239 -5.07 -16.82 17.96
CA GLY A 239 -5.86 -17.63 17.02
C GLY A 239 -6.37 -16.90 15.77
N LYS A 240 -5.93 -15.66 15.52
CA LYS A 240 -6.38 -14.87 14.36
C LYS A 240 -5.47 -15.11 13.15
N GLU A 241 -6.05 -15.51 12.02
CA GLU A 241 -5.28 -15.86 10.81
C GLU A 241 -4.52 -14.67 10.20
N ASN A 242 -5.00 -13.45 10.43
CA ASN A 242 -4.37 -12.22 9.99
C ASN A 242 -3.17 -11.80 10.86
N ALA A 243 -2.78 -12.61 11.84
CA ALA A 243 -1.62 -12.43 12.69
C ALA A 243 -0.69 -13.64 12.62
N LYS A 244 0.60 -13.42 12.36
CA LYS A 244 1.62 -14.49 12.31
C LYS A 244 2.84 -14.11 13.14
N VAL A 245 3.38 -15.08 13.87
CA VAL A 245 4.69 -14.99 14.50
C VAL A 245 5.73 -15.21 13.41
N ILE A 246 6.43 -14.16 13.00
CA ILE A 246 7.36 -14.21 11.87
C ILE A 246 8.82 -14.35 12.31
N ASP A 247 9.14 -13.97 13.54
CA ASP A 247 10.48 -13.99 14.13
C ASP A 247 10.42 -13.71 15.65
N GLU A 248 11.58 -13.37 16.23
CA GLU A 248 11.69 -12.84 17.58
C GLU A 248 11.76 -11.31 17.55
N TYR A 249 10.92 -10.68 18.36
CA TYR A 249 10.97 -9.24 18.62
C TYR A 249 12.03 -8.93 19.66
N ASN A 250 12.82 -7.90 19.42
CA ASN A 250 13.77 -7.33 20.37
C ASN A 250 13.74 -5.80 20.31
N LEU A 251 13.49 -5.14 21.43
CA LEU A 251 13.38 -3.67 21.54
C LEU A 251 14.55 -2.90 20.92
N PHE A 252 15.76 -3.46 20.89
CA PHE A 252 16.96 -2.77 20.45
C PHE A 252 17.42 -3.14 19.04
N ILE A 253 16.89 -4.23 18.47
CA ILE A 253 17.42 -4.84 17.24
C ILE A 253 16.33 -5.02 16.18
N ASN A 254 15.26 -5.73 16.51
CA ASN A 254 14.20 -6.10 15.58
C ASN A 254 12.85 -5.79 16.22
N ASN A 255 12.36 -4.57 15.96
CA ASN A 255 11.17 -4.02 16.60
C ASN A 255 10.23 -3.37 15.58
N CYS A 256 9.18 -2.73 16.08
CA CYS A 256 8.18 -2.06 15.24
C CYS A 256 8.77 -0.98 14.32
N ALA A 257 9.74 -0.20 14.79
CA ALA A 257 10.39 0.84 13.99
C ALA A 257 11.23 0.21 12.88
N THR A 258 12.12 -0.73 13.21
CA THR A 258 12.99 -1.36 12.21
C THR A 258 12.20 -2.15 11.16
N THR A 259 11.13 -2.82 11.56
CA THR A 259 10.28 -3.58 10.64
C THR A 259 9.44 -2.66 9.75
N SER A 260 8.91 -1.56 10.30
CA SER A 260 8.20 -0.54 9.51
C SER A 260 9.12 0.14 8.50
N ILE A 261 10.36 0.47 8.90
CA ILE A 261 11.37 1.03 8.00
C ILE A 261 11.68 0.07 6.85
N LYS A 262 11.96 -1.21 7.14
CA LYS A 262 12.23 -2.22 6.11
C LYS A 262 11.10 -2.28 5.07
N GLY A 263 9.84 -2.30 5.53
CA GLY A 263 8.69 -2.31 4.64
C GLY A 263 8.57 -1.07 3.77
N ILE A 264 8.68 0.12 4.36
CA ILE A 264 8.66 1.39 3.60
C ILE A 264 9.82 1.44 2.60
N GLN A 265 11.02 0.98 2.99
CA GLN A 265 12.23 1.04 2.16
C GLN A 265 12.09 0.27 0.84
N GLU A 266 11.29 -0.79 0.81
CA GLU A 266 11.01 -1.53 -0.43
C GLU A 266 10.17 -0.71 -1.41
N GLY A 267 9.30 0.17 -0.91
CA GLY A 267 8.43 1.00 -1.74
C GLY A 267 8.99 2.36 -2.10
N VAL A 268 9.99 2.87 -1.40
CA VAL A 268 10.56 4.21 -1.62
C VAL A 268 11.93 4.14 -2.29
N LYS A 269 12.45 5.28 -2.71
CA LYS A 269 13.76 5.33 -3.37
C LYS A 269 14.89 4.87 -2.43
N LYS A 270 15.90 4.21 -3.04
CA LYS A 270 17.05 3.62 -2.34
C LYS A 270 17.95 4.62 -1.60
N ASP A 271 17.90 5.91 -1.96
CA ASP A 271 18.68 7.01 -1.36
C ASP A 271 18.07 7.56 -0.07
N LEU A 272 16.82 7.21 0.24
CA LEU A 272 16.15 7.63 1.47
C LEU A 272 16.64 6.78 2.66
N ASP A 273 17.77 7.11 3.27
CA ASP A 273 18.27 6.33 4.39
C ASP A 273 17.46 6.59 5.67
N LEU A 274 16.79 5.58 6.19
CA LEU A 274 16.09 5.59 7.48
C LEU A 274 16.71 4.60 8.49
N LYS A 275 17.75 3.86 8.08
CA LYS A 275 18.21 2.62 8.75
C LYS A 275 18.82 2.83 10.13
N ASP A 276 19.33 4.03 10.42
CA ASP A 276 19.87 4.36 11.75
C ASP A 276 18.79 4.52 12.82
N SER A 277 17.52 4.66 12.41
CA SER A 277 16.41 4.91 13.33
C SER A 277 15.92 3.61 13.96
N LYS A 278 16.51 3.24 15.10
CA LYS A 278 16.19 1.97 15.79
C LYS A 278 15.00 2.07 16.74
N ALA A 279 14.50 3.26 17.06
CA ALA A 279 13.36 3.45 17.96
C ALA A 279 12.28 4.34 17.33
N PRO A 280 10.99 4.17 17.71
CA PRO A 280 9.90 5.01 17.19
C PRO A 280 10.15 6.51 17.38
N ALA A 281 10.64 6.93 18.54
CA ALA A 281 10.96 8.34 18.81
C ALA A 281 12.01 8.89 17.84
N SER A 282 13.17 8.22 17.71
CA SER A 282 14.23 8.62 16.78
C SER A 282 13.77 8.65 15.32
N LEU A 283 12.91 7.70 14.93
CA LEU A 283 12.32 7.66 13.60
C LEU A 283 11.37 8.84 13.38
N GLY A 284 10.53 9.14 14.36
CA GLY A 284 9.62 10.29 14.32
C GLY A 284 10.35 11.62 14.21
N ASP A 285 11.46 11.81 14.93
CA ASP A 285 12.28 13.02 14.85
C ASP A 285 12.97 13.16 13.50
N ARG A 286 13.54 12.06 12.97
CA ARG A 286 14.15 12.04 11.63
C ARG A 286 13.13 12.36 10.55
N LEU A 287 11.98 11.68 10.55
CA LEU A 287 10.90 11.93 9.59
C LEU A 287 10.33 13.35 9.72
N LYS A 288 10.29 13.92 10.93
CA LYS A 288 9.89 15.32 11.15
C LYS A 288 10.85 16.30 10.48
N VAL A 289 12.15 16.06 10.54
CA VAL A 289 13.16 16.89 9.85
C VAL A 289 13.03 16.71 8.34
N MET A 290 13.09 15.47 7.85
CA MET A 290 13.03 15.18 6.41
C MET A 290 11.73 15.65 5.77
N SER A 291 10.60 15.66 6.50
CA SER A 291 9.32 16.16 5.98
C SER A 291 9.26 17.68 5.74
N LYS A 292 10.27 18.43 6.19
CA LYS A 292 10.42 19.87 5.93
C LYS A 292 11.29 20.16 4.71
N GLU A 293 11.92 19.14 4.15
CA GLU A 293 12.88 19.24 3.05
C GLU A 293 12.25 18.59 1.81
N ASP A 294 12.05 19.38 0.75
CA ASP A 294 11.34 18.93 -0.46
C ASP A 294 12.05 17.77 -1.18
N GLU A 295 13.36 17.61 -0.99
CA GLU A 295 14.18 16.58 -1.64
C GLU A 295 13.79 15.15 -1.21
N HIS A 296 13.40 14.97 0.05
CA HIS A 296 13.16 13.67 0.66
C HIS A 296 11.82 13.05 0.25
N SER A 297 10.93 13.83 -0.39
CA SER A 297 9.62 13.33 -0.84
C SER A 297 8.81 12.69 0.29
N ILE A 298 8.91 13.26 1.49
CA ILE A 298 8.17 12.88 2.70
C ILE A 298 7.27 14.05 3.08
N ARG A 299 6.02 13.77 3.43
CA ARG A 299 5.08 14.77 3.90
C ARG A 299 4.48 14.33 5.23
N ARG A 300 4.52 15.21 6.24
CA ARG A 300 3.83 14.96 7.50
C ARG A 300 2.31 15.13 7.31
N ILE A 301 1.52 14.17 7.79
CA ILE A 301 0.06 14.20 7.76
C ILE A 301 -0.46 14.73 9.10
N THR A 302 -1.40 15.67 9.04
CA THR A 302 -2.09 16.18 10.23
C THR A 302 -3.23 15.25 10.66
N TYR A 303 -3.57 15.32 11.95
CA TYR A 303 -4.72 14.62 12.50
C TYR A 303 -6.04 14.96 11.78
N ASN A 304 -6.24 16.22 11.38
CA ASN A 304 -7.45 16.64 10.68
C ASN A 304 -7.58 16.01 9.30
N GLU A 305 -6.48 15.85 8.58
CA GLU A 305 -6.47 15.15 7.29
C GLU A 305 -6.89 13.68 7.46
N ILE A 306 -6.32 12.99 8.46
CA ILE A 306 -6.65 11.59 8.77
C ILE A 306 -8.12 11.47 9.20
N LYS A 307 -8.59 12.39 10.04
CA LYS A 307 -9.99 12.44 10.47
C LYS A 307 -10.96 12.60 9.30
N LYS A 308 -10.64 13.47 8.33
CA LYS A 308 -11.43 13.70 7.12
C LYS A 308 -11.42 12.46 6.22
N GLU A 309 -10.25 11.84 6.04
CA GLU A 309 -10.07 10.68 5.16
C GLU A 309 -10.87 9.46 5.62
N PHE A 310 -10.85 9.16 6.92
CA PHE A 310 -11.53 7.98 7.48
C PHE A 310 -12.94 8.29 8.00
N ASN A 311 -13.46 9.48 7.70
CA ASN A 311 -14.75 9.97 8.16
C ASN A 311 -15.01 9.69 9.66
N LEU A 312 -14.00 9.97 10.50
CA LEU A 312 -14.06 9.64 11.93
C LEU A 312 -15.02 10.62 12.64
N HIS A 313 -16.28 10.21 12.80
CA HIS A 313 -17.28 10.92 13.58
C HIS A 313 -17.19 10.50 15.06
N GLY A 314 -16.96 11.46 15.96
CA GLY A 314 -17.13 11.26 17.41
C GLY A 314 -15.87 10.91 18.21
N ALA A 315 -15.15 11.94 18.64
CA ALA A 315 -14.86 12.15 20.06
C ALA A 315 -14.84 13.66 20.27
N GLY A 316 -15.71 14.14 21.16
CA GLY A 316 -15.85 15.55 21.46
C GLY A 316 -14.53 16.20 21.86
N THR A 317 -14.45 17.48 21.55
CA THR A 317 -13.67 18.51 22.24
C THR A 317 -13.04 18.09 23.56
N LYS A 318 -11.71 18.14 23.61
CA LYS A 318 -10.90 18.73 24.70
C LYS A 318 -9.44 18.83 24.22
N TRP A 319 -9.12 19.98 23.64
CA TRP A 319 -7.82 20.63 23.81
C TRP A 319 -8.06 21.80 24.76
#